data_AF-A0A3A0C0R6-F1
#
_entry.id   AF-A0A3A0C0R6-F1
#
_cell.length_a   1.000
_cell.length_b   1.000
_cell.length_c   1.000
_cell.angle_alpha   90.00
_cell.angle_beta   90.00
_cell.angle_gamma   90.00
#
_symmetry.space_group_name_H-M   'P 1'
#
loop_
_entity.id
_entity.type
_entity.pdbx_description
1 polymer ?
#
loop_
_entity_poly.entity_id
_entity_poly.type
_entity_poly.pdbx_seq_one_letter_code
_entity_poly.pdbx_strand_id
1 'polypeptide(L)'
;MPFEVIKNFRVLGQQAFGDIAYEVMEKAFQVHNKLGRLFDEDAYQHELADVFGSRAMIEVPIVMKHADFSKTYFIDLLVDQGAIFELKTVSHLSDEHRAQLISYLMMTGGRHGKLINFRPERVEHEFVNTTLTHTDRIIFDVDDSAWNNSVEQAPEIRRRVEAFLRDWGTGLDLQLYVDALTHFLGGEECVVREIEVVSDGRCISHKRISCAGAEACSKITALTDKLESFESHALRFLQYTNLNHFLWINVTLRTVTLKALSK
;
A
#
# COMPACT_ATOMS: atom_id res chain seq x y z
N MET A 1 11.96 -6.41 13.33
CA MET A 1 11.12 -5.71 12.33
C MET A 1 9.67 -5.85 12.79
N PRO A 2 8.80 -4.84 12.59
CA PRO A 2 7.39 -4.88 12.99
C PRO A 2 6.49 -5.74 12.08
N PHE A 3 7.12 -6.60 11.29
CA PHE A 3 6.49 -7.46 10.31
C PHE A 3 6.82 -8.91 10.67
N GLU A 4 5.78 -9.72 10.82
CA GLU A 4 5.86 -11.15 11.04
C GLU A 4 5.58 -11.85 9.70
N VAL A 5 6.55 -12.62 9.22
CA VAL A 5 6.44 -13.53 8.07
C VAL A 5 6.75 -14.94 8.56
N ILE A 6 6.68 -15.94 7.67
CA ILE A 6 7.07 -17.32 8.00
C ILE A 6 8.45 -17.38 8.66
N LYS A 7 8.59 -18.27 9.67
CA LYS A 7 9.81 -18.36 10.51
C LYS A 7 11.10 -18.63 9.73
N ASN A 8 11.00 -19.30 8.59
CA ASN A 8 12.15 -19.72 7.78
C ASN A 8 12.31 -18.89 6.49
N PHE A 9 11.77 -17.66 6.46
CA PHE A 9 11.90 -16.79 5.29
C PHE A 9 13.38 -16.49 4.99
N ARG A 10 13.77 -16.56 3.71
CA ARG A 10 15.14 -16.36 3.23
C ARG A 10 15.22 -15.13 2.35
N VAL A 11 16.10 -14.20 2.71
CA VAL A 11 16.46 -13.08 1.82
C VAL A 11 17.42 -13.60 0.75
N LEU A 12 16.93 -13.70 -0.48
CA LEU A 12 17.72 -14.18 -1.62
C LEU A 12 18.51 -13.03 -2.27
N GLY A 13 19.74 -13.33 -2.68
CA GLY A 13 20.50 -12.46 -3.58
C GLY A 13 20.03 -12.62 -5.03
N GLN A 14 20.46 -11.69 -5.90
CA GLN A 14 20.02 -11.60 -7.29
C GLN A 14 20.19 -12.93 -8.07
N GLN A 15 21.35 -13.58 -7.95
CA GLN A 15 21.61 -14.83 -8.67
C GLN A 15 20.67 -15.95 -8.22
N ALA A 16 20.58 -16.19 -6.91
CA ALA A 16 19.73 -17.23 -6.35
C ALA A 16 18.25 -17.01 -6.69
N PHE A 17 17.78 -15.77 -6.63
CA PHE A 17 16.42 -15.43 -7.06
C PHE A 17 16.24 -15.68 -8.57
N GLY A 18 17.21 -15.28 -9.39
CA GLY A 18 17.18 -15.47 -10.85
C GLY A 18 17.05 -16.93 -11.26
N ASP A 19 17.78 -17.82 -10.58
CA ASP A 19 17.75 -19.26 -10.86
C ASP A 19 16.35 -19.85 -10.56
N ILE A 20 15.77 -19.50 -9.40
CA ILE A 20 14.40 -19.94 -9.03
C ILE A 20 13.36 -19.31 -9.96
N ALA A 21 13.48 -18.03 -10.28
CA ALA A 21 12.55 -17.33 -11.16
C ALA A 21 12.58 -17.89 -12.59
N TYR A 22 13.72 -18.39 -13.06
CA TYR A 22 13.81 -19.08 -14.35
C TYR A 22 12.99 -20.37 -14.35
N GLU A 23 13.15 -21.20 -13.31
CA GLU A 23 12.38 -22.43 -13.12
C GLU A 23 10.87 -22.15 -13.02
N VAL A 24 10.48 -21.16 -12.20
CA VAL A 24 9.07 -20.77 -12.04
C VAL A 24 8.47 -20.29 -13.34
N MET A 25 9.20 -19.51 -14.15
CA MET A 25 8.68 -19.07 -15.44
C MET A 25 8.48 -20.20 -16.43
N GLU A 26 9.38 -21.18 -16.48
CA GLU A 26 9.20 -22.37 -17.32
C GLU A 26 7.87 -23.06 -17.01
N LYS A 27 7.56 -23.20 -15.72
CA LYS A 27 6.30 -23.80 -15.24
C LYS A 27 5.10 -22.89 -15.46
N ALA A 28 5.24 -21.59 -15.27
CA ALA A 28 4.17 -20.62 -15.55
C ALA A 28 3.73 -20.67 -17.03
N PHE A 29 4.67 -20.77 -17.97
CA PHE A 29 4.33 -20.95 -19.39
C PHE A 29 3.63 -22.28 -19.67
N GLN A 30 4.07 -23.37 -19.03
CA GLN A 30 3.41 -24.68 -19.15
C GLN A 30 1.98 -24.65 -18.61
N VAL A 31 1.78 -24.05 -17.44
CA VAL A 31 0.45 -23.87 -16.81
C VAL A 31 -0.45 -23.01 -17.69
N HIS A 32 0.05 -21.89 -18.23
CA HIS A 32 -0.73 -21.03 -19.14
C HIS A 32 -1.12 -21.76 -20.44
N ASN A 33 -0.23 -22.58 -21.00
CA ASN A 33 -0.56 -23.42 -22.16
C ASN A 33 -1.61 -24.50 -21.84
N LYS A 34 -1.60 -25.02 -20.61
CA LYS A 34 -2.54 -26.04 -20.14
C LYS A 34 -3.92 -25.46 -19.84
N LEU A 35 -3.99 -24.40 -19.03
CA LEU A 35 -5.24 -23.79 -18.55
C LEU A 35 -5.81 -22.74 -19.50
N GLY A 36 -4.99 -22.12 -20.33
CA GLY A 36 -5.34 -20.89 -21.03
C GLY A 36 -5.33 -19.67 -20.11
N ARG A 37 -6.00 -18.59 -20.54
CA ARG A 37 -5.89 -17.23 -19.96
C ARG A 37 -7.16 -16.71 -19.25
N LEU A 38 -8.19 -17.56 -19.14
CA LEU A 38 -9.54 -17.12 -18.75
C LEU A 38 -9.91 -17.44 -17.30
N PHE A 39 -9.02 -18.09 -16.56
CA PHE A 39 -9.17 -18.31 -15.12
C PHE A 39 -8.68 -17.09 -14.31
N ASP A 40 -9.08 -17.06 -13.04
CA ASP A 40 -8.63 -16.08 -12.05
C ASP A 40 -7.32 -16.53 -11.39
N GLU A 41 -6.74 -15.67 -10.56
CA GLU A 41 -5.39 -15.82 -9.98
C GLU A 41 -5.24 -17.13 -9.21
N ASP A 42 -6.29 -17.53 -8.48
CA ASP A 42 -6.34 -18.72 -7.64
C ASP A 42 -6.04 -20.02 -8.41
N ALA A 43 -6.53 -20.15 -9.63
CA ALA A 43 -6.28 -21.33 -10.46
C ALA A 43 -4.78 -21.50 -10.79
N TYR A 44 -4.09 -20.41 -11.12
CA TYR A 44 -2.66 -20.44 -11.42
C TYR A 44 -1.81 -20.60 -10.16
N GLN A 45 -2.23 -20.00 -9.04
CA GLN A 45 -1.59 -20.21 -7.74
C GLN A 45 -1.57 -21.70 -7.37
N HIS A 46 -2.73 -22.37 -7.44
CA HIS A 46 -2.84 -23.79 -7.09
C HIS A 46 -2.05 -24.70 -8.04
N GLU A 47 -2.13 -24.47 -9.36
CA GLU A 47 -1.36 -25.28 -10.32
C GLU A 47 0.16 -25.11 -10.15
N LEU A 48 0.65 -23.89 -9.89
CA LEU A 48 2.06 -23.67 -9.61
C LEU A 48 2.46 -24.30 -8.26
N ALA A 49 1.62 -24.18 -7.23
CA ALA A 49 1.87 -24.82 -5.94
C ALA A 49 2.01 -26.35 -6.09
N ASP A 50 1.13 -26.98 -6.87
CA ASP A 50 1.15 -28.41 -7.12
C ASP A 50 2.42 -28.85 -7.89
N VAL A 51 2.86 -28.07 -8.88
CA VAL A 51 4.08 -28.37 -9.65
C VAL A 51 5.34 -28.30 -8.79
N PHE A 52 5.42 -27.34 -7.86
CA PHE A 52 6.57 -27.16 -6.99
C PHE A 52 6.50 -27.95 -5.67
N GLY A 53 5.32 -28.48 -5.33
CA GLY A 53 5.09 -29.28 -4.14
C GLY A 53 5.53 -28.55 -2.86
N SER A 54 6.32 -29.23 -2.01
CA SER A 54 6.77 -28.68 -0.72
C SER A 54 7.70 -27.46 -0.82
N ARG A 55 8.16 -27.11 -2.03
CA ARG A 55 8.97 -25.90 -2.27
C ARG A 55 8.11 -24.65 -2.37
N ALA A 56 6.82 -24.78 -2.72
CA ALA A 56 5.91 -23.65 -2.88
C ALA A 56 4.94 -23.53 -1.70
N MET A 57 4.60 -22.30 -1.38
CA MET A 57 3.50 -21.93 -0.49
C MET A 57 2.71 -20.83 -1.17
N ILE A 58 1.37 -20.90 -1.09
CA ILE A 58 0.46 -19.87 -1.59
C ILE A 58 -0.20 -19.15 -0.42
N GLU A 59 -0.71 -17.94 -0.66
CA GLU A 59 -1.39 -17.12 0.33
C GLU A 59 -0.57 -16.99 1.63
N VAL A 60 0.71 -16.68 1.50
CA VAL A 60 1.63 -16.64 2.65
C VAL A 60 1.41 -15.35 3.43
N PRO A 61 1.03 -15.41 4.72
CA PRO A 61 0.68 -14.21 5.48
C PRO A 61 1.91 -13.37 5.83
N ILE A 62 1.78 -12.06 5.66
CA ILE A 62 2.64 -11.03 6.24
C ILE A 62 1.79 -10.25 7.24
N VAL A 63 2.03 -10.43 8.53
CA VAL A 63 1.28 -9.75 9.59
C VAL A 63 2.06 -8.54 10.05
N MET A 64 1.43 -7.37 9.99
CA MET A 64 2.00 -6.13 10.49
C MET A 64 1.25 -5.69 11.74
N LYS A 65 1.97 -5.20 12.73
CA LYS A 65 1.40 -4.72 13.98
C LYS A 65 1.98 -3.37 14.36
N HIS A 66 1.17 -2.52 14.97
CA HIS A 66 1.62 -1.31 15.66
C HIS A 66 0.64 -1.01 16.78
N ALA A 67 1.14 -0.99 18.02
CA ALA A 67 0.27 -0.93 19.20
C ALA A 67 -0.84 -2.00 19.13
N ASP A 68 -2.11 -1.59 19.15
CA ASP A 68 -3.30 -2.44 19.06
C ASP A 68 -3.85 -2.60 17.63
N PHE A 69 -3.22 -1.99 16.62
CA PHE A 69 -3.56 -2.19 15.22
C PHE A 69 -2.83 -3.41 14.63
N SER A 70 -3.53 -4.18 13.80
CA SER A 70 -2.95 -5.30 13.04
C SER A 70 -3.59 -5.39 11.65
N LYS A 71 -2.77 -5.65 10.62
CA LYS A 71 -3.23 -5.94 9.25
C LYS A 71 -2.41 -7.07 8.65
N THR A 72 -3.06 -7.94 7.89
CA THR A 72 -2.41 -9.09 7.23
C THR A 72 -2.51 -8.91 5.72
N TYR A 73 -1.37 -9.06 5.04
CA TYR A 73 -1.29 -9.24 3.58
C TYR A 73 -0.97 -10.68 3.25
N PHE A 74 -1.21 -11.07 2.01
CA PHE A 74 -0.93 -12.42 1.53
C PHE A 74 -0.07 -12.34 0.27
N ILE A 75 1.04 -13.08 0.28
CA ILE A 75 1.87 -13.31 -0.90
C ILE A 75 1.24 -14.43 -1.71
N ASP A 76 0.94 -14.19 -2.98
CA ASP A 76 0.30 -15.16 -3.86
C ASP A 76 1.08 -16.47 -3.97
N LEU A 77 2.41 -16.36 -4.19
CA LEU A 77 3.29 -17.52 -4.32
C LEU A 77 4.69 -17.23 -3.75
N LEU A 78 5.14 -18.08 -2.84
CA LEU A 78 6.48 -18.08 -2.26
C LEU A 78 7.17 -19.42 -2.55
N VAL A 79 8.26 -19.39 -3.32
CA VAL A 79 9.05 -20.59 -3.67
C VAL A 79 10.39 -20.60 -2.91
N ASP A 80 10.80 -21.79 -2.47
CA ASP A 80 12.05 -22.04 -1.73
C ASP A 80 12.25 -21.09 -0.54
N GLN A 81 11.13 -20.78 0.13
CA GLN A 81 11.03 -19.95 1.32
C GLN A 81 11.59 -18.52 1.16
N GLY A 82 11.75 -18.00 -0.06
CA GLY A 82 12.34 -16.66 -0.24
C GLY A 82 12.08 -15.97 -1.59
N ALA A 83 11.71 -16.71 -2.63
CA ALA A 83 11.40 -16.14 -3.94
C ALA A 83 9.91 -15.76 -4.00
N ILE A 84 9.63 -14.46 -3.95
CA ILE A 84 8.28 -13.89 -3.95
C ILE A 84 7.80 -13.68 -5.39
N PHE A 85 6.62 -14.21 -5.70
CA PHE A 85 5.92 -14.01 -6.95
C PHE A 85 4.53 -13.44 -6.68
N GLU A 86 4.20 -12.36 -7.36
CA GLU A 86 2.85 -11.77 -7.38
C GLU A 86 2.19 -12.18 -8.70
N LEU A 87 1.01 -12.81 -8.62
CA LEU A 87 0.29 -13.30 -9.78
C LEU A 87 -0.87 -12.35 -10.08
N LYS A 88 -1.13 -12.14 -11.37
CA LYS A 88 -2.23 -11.30 -11.83
C LYS A 88 -2.99 -11.93 -12.99
N THR A 89 -4.28 -11.62 -13.08
CA THR A 89 -5.11 -11.94 -14.24
C THR A 89 -5.79 -10.70 -14.81
N VAL A 90 -4.99 -9.68 -15.11
CA VAL A 90 -5.44 -8.33 -15.52
C VAL A 90 -5.11 -8.04 -16.98
N SER A 91 -5.80 -7.10 -17.62
CA SER A 91 -5.50 -6.74 -19.01
C SER A 91 -4.04 -6.28 -19.20
N HIS A 92 -3.53 -5.45 -18.27
CA HIS A 92 -2.15 -4.97 -18.25
C HIS A 92 -1.66 -4.76 -16.82
N LEU A 93 -0.36 -4.90 -16.60
CA LEU A 93 0.28 -4.62 -15.33
C LEU A 93 0.36 -3.10 -15.05
N SER A 94 -0.26 -2.67 -13.96
CA SER A 94 -0.27 -1.28 -13.49
C SER A 94 0.83 -1.02 -12.45
N ASP A 95 1.08 0.26 -12.18
CA ASP A 95 2.01 0.68 -11.12
C ASP A 95 1.54 0.27 -9.72
N GLU A 96 0.23 0.08 -9.54
CA GLU A 96 -0.34 -0.44 -8.30
C GLU A 96 0.13 -1.88 -8.02
N HIS A 97 0.15 -2.75 -9.04
CA HIS A 97 0.68 -4.11 -8.88
C HIS A 97 2.17 -4.12 -8.55
N ARG A 98 2.94 -3.20 -9.15
CA ARG A 98 4.37 -3.03 -8.83
C ARG A 98 4.54 -2.55 -7.39
N ALA A 99 3.75 -1.56 -6.97
CA ALA A 99 3.79 -1.02 -5.60
C ALA A 99 3.40 -2.05 -4.54
N GLN A 100 2.43 -2.94 -4.85
CA GLN A 100 2.05 -4.06 -4.00
C GLN A 100 3.24 -5.02 -3.80
N LEU A 101 3.85 -5.49 -4.89
CA LEU A 101 5.01 -6.38 -4.79
C LEU A 101 6.21 -5.71 -4.10
N ILE A 102 6.48 -4.44 -4.39
CA ILE A 102 7.51 -3.65 -3.67
C ILE A 102 7.22 -3.62 -2.16
N SER A 103 5.96 -3.45 -1.76
CA SER A 103 5.55 -3.45 -0.36
C SER A 103 5.85 -4.80 0.30
N TYR A 104 5.56 -5.92 -0.36
CA TYR A 104 5.88 -7.25 0.15
C TYR A 104 7.38 -7.47 0.32
N LEU A 105 8.20 -7.03 -0.65
CA LEU A 105 9.65 -7.08 -0.54
C LEU A 105 10.14 -6.26 0.66
N MET A 106 9.62 -5.04 0.84
CA MET A 106 10.00 -4.17 1.96
C MET A 106 9.56 -4.69 3.33
N MET A 107 8.42 -5.36 3.43
CA MET A 107 7.90 -5.93 4.68
C MET A 107 8.65 -7.21 5.07
N THR A 108 8.99 -8.05 4.09
CA THR A 108 9.71 -9.32 4.33
C THR A 108 11.23 -9.15 4.42
N GLY A 109 11.76 -7.98 4.04
CA GLY A 109 13.19 -7.75 3.88
C GLY A 109 13.78 -8.36 2.60
N GLY A 110 12.93 -8.89 1.71
CA GLY A 110 13.29 -9.32 0.37
C GLY A 110 13.78 -8.16 -0.51
N ARG A 111 14.52 -8.49 -1.57
CA ARG A 111 15.07 -7.50 -2.52
C ARG A 111 14.64 -7.69 -3.95
N HIS A 112 14.21 -8.91 -4.28
CA HIS A 112 13.89 -9.34 -5.63
C HIS A 112 12.57 -10.10 -5.59
N GLY A 113 11.67 -9.72 -6.48
CA GLY A 113 10.39 -10.37 -6.69
C GLY A 113 10.04 -10.36 -8.17
N LYS A 114 9.00 -11.09 -8.54
CA LYS A 114 8.54 -11.12 -9.93
C LYS A 114 7.02 -11.07 -10.01
N LEU A 115 6.53 -10.17 -10.85
CA LEU A 115 5.12 -10.02 -11.18
C LEU A 115 4.83 -10.85 -12.43
N ILE A 116 3.76 -11.65 -12.44
CA ILE A 116 3.40 -12.54 -13.54
C ILE A 116 1.92 -12.35 -13.87
N ASN A 117 1.61 -12.00 -15.13
CA ASN A 117 0.25 -11.80 -15.60
C ASN A 117 -0.16 -12.91 -16.58
N PHE A 118 -1.23 -13.63 -16.25
CA PHE A 118 -1.72 -14.77 -17.04
C PHE A 118 -2.88 -14.43 -17.97
N ARG A 119 -3.49 -13.25 -17.86
CA ARG A 119 -4.65 -12.85 -18.67
C ARG A 119 -4.35 -12.49 -20.13
N PRO A 120 -3.19 -11.93 -20.51
CA PRO A 120 -2.87 -11.64 -21.90
C PRO A 120 -2.69 -12.93 -22.73
N GLU A 121 -2.60 -12.79 -24.05
CA GLU A 121 -2.41 -13.95 -24.96
C GLU A 121 -1.09 -14.70 -24.70
N ARG A 122 -0.09 -13.99 -24.21
CA ARG A 122 1.18 -14.54 -23.74
C ARG A 122 1.39 -14.06 -22.31
N VAL A 123 1.94 -14.93 -21.46
CA VAL A 123 2.29 -14.54 -20.10
C VAL A 123 3.22 -13.32 -20.14
N GLU A 124 2.80 -12.24 -19.50
CA GLU A 124 3.65 -11.07 -19.26
C GLU A 124 4.30 -11.22 -17.89
N HIS A 125 5.54 -10.74 -17.74
CA HIS A 125 6.20 -10.78 -16.45
C HIS A 125 7.23 -9.67 -16.28
N GLU A 126 7.42 -9.21 -15.05
CA GLU A 126 8.34 -8.12 -14.72
C GLU A 126 9.14 -8.44 -13.47
N PHE A 127 10.44 -8.16 -13.50
CA PHE A 127 11.25 -8.16 -12.29
C PHE A 127 11.00 -6.89 -11.50
N VAL A 128 10.75 -7.05 -10.21
CA VAL A 128 10.56 -5.93 -9.28
C VAL A 128 11.64 -6.03 -8.22
N ASN A 129 12.36 -4.93 -8.01
CA ASN A 129 13.48 -4.88 -7.10
C ASN A 129 13.37 -3.69 -6.16
N THR A 130 13.86 -3.86 -4.94
CA THR A 130 14.06 -2.76 -4.00
C THR A 130 15.42 -2.87 -3.35
N THR A 131 16.07 -1.72 -3.16
CA THR A 131 17.30 -1.60 -2.39
C THR A 131 17.06 -1.02 -1.00
N LEU A 132 15.84 -0.54 -0.73
CA LEU A 132 15.50 0.11 0.54
C LEU A 132 15.34 -0.92 1.65
N THR A 133 16.08 -0.73 2.72
CA THR A 133 15.91 -1.50 3.95
C THR A 133 14.86 -0.87 4.86
N HIS A 134 14.43 -1.61 5.87
CA HIS A 134 13.57 -1.06 6.93
C HIS A 134 14.20 0.19 7.58
N THR A 135 15.50 0.14 7.89
CA THR A 135 16.25 1.27 8.47
C THR A 135 16.21 2.51 7.58
N ASP A 136 16.35 2.34 6.25
CA ASP A 136 16.30 3.48 5.32
C ASP A 136 14.92 4.16 5.31
N ARG A 137 13.85 3.39 5.55
CA ARG A 137 12.46 3.84 5.45
C ARG A 137 11.93 4.49 6.74
N ILE A 138 12.53 4.21 7.89
CA ILE A 138 12.18 4.87 9.17
C ILE A 138 12.95 6.17 9.40
N ILE A 139 13.95 6.47 8.54
CA ILE A 139 14.73 7.70 8.55
C ILE A 139 14.18 8.62 7.45
N PHE A 140 13.31 9.55 7.88
CA PHE A 140 12.71 10.57 7.03
C PHE A 140 12.61 11.91 7.77
N ASP A 141 12.59 12.98 6.99
CA ASP A 141 12.34 14.33 7.47
C ASP A 141 10.84 14.57 7.62
N VAL A 142 10.47 15.40 8.59
CA VAL A 142 9.09 15.85 8.78
C VAL A 142 9.03 17.34 8.49
N ASP A 143 8.24 17.74 7.50
CA ASP A 143 7.89 19.13 7.25
C ASP A 143 6.47 19.38 7.71
N ASP A 144 6.32 19.95 8.90
CA ASP A 144 5.06 20.36 9.50
C ASP A 144 4.96 21.89 9.65
N SER A 145 5.74 22.64 8.85
CA SER A 145 5.79 24.10 8.90
C SER A 145 4.43 24.77 8.63
N ALA A 146 3.57 24.11 7.86
CA ALA A 146 2.20 24.52 7.56
C ALA A 146 1.14 23.67 8.29
N TRP A 147 1.52 22.97 9.35
CA TRP A 147 0.59 22.24 10.21
C TRP A 147 -0.01 23.16 11.28
N ASN A 148 -1.28 22.91 11.64
CA ASN A 148 -1.96 23.67 12.68
C ASN A 148 -2.52 22.74 13.77
N ASN A 149 -1.91 22.77 14.95
CA ASN A 149 -2.33 21.98 16.11
C ASN A 149 -3.62 22.47 16.78
N SER A 150 -4.17 23.63 16.38
CA SER A 150 -5.46 24.09 16.90
C SER A 150 -6.65 23.40 16.24
N VAL A 151 -6.46 22.75 15.09
CA VAL A 151 -7.54 21.99 14.42
C VAL A 151 -7.82 20.72 15.21
N GLU A 152 -9.10 20.41 15.38
CA GLU A 152 -9.54 19.18 16.06
C GLU A 152 -8.86 17.94 15.43
N GLN A 153 -8.46 16.98 16.28
CA GLN A 153 -7.73 15.76 15.89
C GLN A 153 -6.34 15.97 15.25
N ALA A 154 -5.94 17.18 14.84
CA ALA A 154 -4.65 17.40 14.18
C ALA A 154 -3.42 17.00 15.03
N PRO A 155 -3.36 17.31 16.35
CA PRO A 155 -2.25 16.84 17.18
C PRO A 155 -2.15 15.31 17.26
N GLU A 156 -3.29 14.62 17.37
CA GLU A 156 -3.33 13.16 17.48
C GLU A 156 -2.98 12.51 16.13
N ILE A 157 -3.49 13.03 15.01
CA ILE A 157 -3.15 12.55 13.66
C ILE A 157 -1.64 12.67 13.43
N ARG A 158 -1.04 13.85 13.68
CA ARG A 158 0.41 14.06 13.53
C ARG A 158 1.18 13.03 14.34
N ARG A 159 0.82 12.86 15.62
CA ARG A 159 1.49 11.94 16.54
C ARG A 159 1.37 10.49 16.09
N ARG A 160 0.17 10.04 15.69
CA ARG A 160 -0.09 8.67 15.24
C ARG A 160 0.62 8.35 13.94
N VAL A 161 0.53 9.24 12.96
CA VAL A 161 1.20 9.03 11.67
C VAL A 161 2.71 8.96 11.84
N GLU A 162 3.31 9.89 12.58
CA GLU A 162 4.74 9.82 12.86
C GLU A 162 5.12 8.52 13.58
N ALA A 163 4.33 8.09 14.57
CA ALA A 163 4.60 6.88 15.34
C ALA A 163 4.60 5.62 14.46
N PHE A 164 3.56 5.37 13.65
CA PHE A 164 3.53 4.17 12.82
C PHE A 164 4.50 4.26 11.63
N LEU A 165 4.83 5.46 11.13
CA LEU A 165 5.84 5.60 10.08
C LEU A 165 7.26 5.38 10.62
N ARG A 166 7.55 5.78 11.86
CA ARG A 166 8.83 5.45 12.50
C ARG A 166 8.94 3.98 12.91
N ASP A 167 7.82 3.28 12.99
CA ASP A 167 7.79 1.83 13.19
C ASP A 167 7.89 1.07 11.86
N TRP A 168 6.93 1.24 10.95
CA TRP A 168 6.86 0.48 9.69
C TRP A 168 7.76 1.01 8.57
N GLY A 169 8.12 2.29 8.61
CA GLY A 169 8.81 3.01 7.55
C GLY A 169 7.89 3.48 6.42
N THR A 170 8.33 4.49 5.68
CA THR A 170 7.65 5.04 4.49
C THR A 170 7.70 4.08 3.29
N GLY A 171 6.94 4.37 2.22
CA GLY A 171 7.05 3.66 0.93
C GLY A 171 6.29 2.34 0.81
N LEU A 172 5.55 1.94 1.84
CA LEU A 172 4.56 0.85 1.78
C LEU A 172 3.24 1.34 1.15
N ASP A 173 2.33 0.39 0.91
CA ASP A 173 0.93 0.61 0.56
C ASP A 173 0.29 1.75 1.37
N LEU A 174 -0.27 2.74 0.68
CA LEU A 174 -0.94 3.88 1.30
C LEU A 174 -2.16 3.46 2.12
N GLN A 175 -2.86 2.40 1.70
CA GLN A 175 -4.05 1.94 2.39
C GLN A 175 -3.72 1.42 3.80
N LEU A 176 -2.52 0.86 4.02
CA LEU A 176 -2.04 0.53 5.36
C LEU A 176 -2.09 1.74 6.29
N TYR A 177 -1.52 2.87 5.87
CA TYR A 177 -1.48 4.07 6.71
C TYR A 177 -2.88 4.64 6.95
N VAL A 178 -3.76 4.56 5.95
CA VAL A 178 -5.15 5.00 6.07
C VAL A 178 -5.92 4.13 7.06
N ASP A 179 -5.79 2.81 6.96
CA ASP A 179 -6.44 1.85 7.86
C ASP A 179 -5.95 2.03 9.30
N ALA A 180 -4.63 2.18 9.48
CA ALA A 180 -4.02 2.40 10.78
C ALA A 180 -4.49 3.71 11.41
N LEU A 181 -4.49 4.80 10.65
CA LEU A 181 -4.99 6.09 11.14
C LEU A 181 -6.47 6.00 11.50
N THR A 182 -7.28 5.36 10.65
CA THR A 182 -8.71 5.17 10.89
C THR A 182 -8.97 4.39 12.18
N HIS A 183 -8.23 3.30 12.40
CA HIS A 183 -8.29 2.51 13.64
C HIS A 183 -7.98 3.39 14.87
N PHE A 184 -6.88 4.13 14.86
CA PHE A 184 -6.49 4.96 16.00
C PHE A 184 -7.41 6.15 16.27
N LEU A 185 -8.18 6.59 15.28
CA LEU A 185 -9.19 7.64 15.42
C LEU A 185 -10.58 7.10 15.80
N GLY A 186 -10.69 5.82 16.18
CA GLY A 186 -11.92 5.21 16.69
C GLY A 186 -12.63 4.26 15.71
N GLY A 187 -12.00 3.96 14.58
CA GLY A 187 -12.55 3.03 13.58
C GLY A 187 -13.42 3.71 12.52
N GLU A 188 -13.84 2.92 11.53
CA GLU A 188 -14.49 3.42 10.32
C GLU A 188 -15.82 4.16 10.61
N GLU A 189 -16.61 3.67 11.58
CA GLU A 189 -17.88 4.30 11.97
C GLU A 189 -17.70 5.72 12.55
N CYS A 190 -16.57 5.96 13.23
CA CYS A 190 -16.26 7.28 13.81
C CYS A 190 -15.65 8.24 12.78
N VAL A 191 -14.80 7.71 11.90
CA VAL A 191 -13.97 8.51 10.98
C VAL A 191 -14.66 8.74 9.65
N VAL A 192 -15.28 7.71 9.07
CA VAL A 192 -15.83 7.77 7.70
C VAL A 192 -17.28 8.20 7.73
N ARG A 193 -17.48 9.52 7.65
CA ARG A 193 -18.80 10.15 7.72
C ARG A 193 -19.22 10.69 6.36
N GLU A 194 -20.52 10.81 6.19
CA GLU A 194 -21.11 11.48 5.04
C GLU A 194 -21.10 13.00 5.26
N ILE A 195 -20.68 13.74 4.24
CA ILE A 195 -20.73 15.20 4.21
C ILE A 195 -21.52 15.68 2.99
N GLU A 196 -22.07 16.88 3.11
CA GLU A 196 -22.75 17.56 2.02
C GLU A 196 -21.74 18.25 1.10
N VAL A 197 -21.97 18.13 -0.21
CA VAL A 197 -21.33 18.93 -1.23
C VAL A 197 -22.32 20.00 -1.68
N VAL A 198 -21.97 21.26 -1.49
CA VAL A 198 -22.85 22.42 -1.71
C VAL A 198 -22.27 23.30 -2.81
N SER A 199 -23.08 23.63 -3.82
CA SER A 199 -22.78 24.64 -4.84
C SER A 199 -23.91 25.66 -4.90
N ASP A 200 -23.57 26.95 -4.93
CA ASP A 200 -24.53 28.06 -5.04
C ASP A 200 -25.66 27.98 -4.00
N GLY A 201 -25.33 27.56 -2.77
CA GLY A 201 -26.28 27.44 -1.65
C GLY A 201 -27.20 26.21 -1.71
N ARG A 202 -27.00 25.30 -2.67
CA ARG A 202 -27.77 24.06 -2.82
C ARG A 202 -26.88 22.83 -2.57
N CYS A 203 -27.37 21.88 -1.78
CA CYS A 203 -26.75 20.55 -1.71
C CYS A 203 -26.90 19.84 -3.07
N ILE A 204 -25.77 19.56 -3.70
CA ILE A 204 -25.70 18.91 -5.03
C ILE A 204 -25.39 17.42 -4.93
N SER A 205 -24.76 16.97 -3.84
CA SER A 205 -24.39 15.57 -3.63
C SER A 205 -23.97 15.33 -2.18
N HIS A 206 -23.83 14.07 -1.81
CA HIS A 206 -23.24 13.62 -0.56
C HIS A 206 -21.97 12.81 -0.84
N LYS A 207 -21.00 12.87 0.07
CA LYS A 207 -19.76 12.10 -0.06
C LYS A 207 -19.33 11.53 1.28
N ARG A 208 -19.01 10.24 1.30
CA ARG A 208 -18.32 9.61 2.43
C ARG A 208 -16.82 9.89 2.37
N ILE A 209 -16.26 10.43 3.45
CA ILE A 209 -14.85 10.82 3.55
C ILE A 209 -14.32 10.55 4.97
N SER A 210 -13.00 10.46 5.10
CA SER A 210 -12.33 10.40 6.40
C SER A 210 -12.35 11.77 7.07
N CYS A 211 -13.28 11.96 7.99
CA CYS A 211 -13.35 13.13 8.85
C CYS A 211 -12.35 13.07 10.00
N ALA A 212 -11.86 14.22 10.41
CA ALA A 212 -10.97 14.43 11.54
C ALA A 212 -11.64 15.44 12.49
N GLY A 213 -12.54 14.98 13.34
CA GLY A 213 -13.38 15.87 14.15
C GLY A 213 -14.55 16.46 13.36
N ALA A 214 -15.25 17.46 13.89
CA ALA A 214 -16.49 17.96 13.31
C ALA A 214 -16.30 18.74 12.00
N GLU A 215 -15.24 19.55 11.91
CA GLU A 215 -15.05 20.52 10.82
C GLU A 215 -13.85 20.23 9.93
N ALA A 216 -13.16 19.11 10.12
CA ALA A 216 -12.01 18.75 9.29
C ALA A 216 -12.17 17.39 8.61
N CYS A 217 -11.44 17.21 7.51
CA CYS A 217 -11.14 15.90 6.95
C CYS A 217 -9.63 15.67 6.87
N SER A 218 -9.23 14.41 6.73
CA SER A 218 -7.84 14.03 6.56
C SER A 218 -7.63 13.22 5.29
N LYS A 219 -6.47 13.38 4.66
CA LYS A 219 -6.08 12.55 3.52
C LYS A 219 -4.59 12.25 3.54
N ILE A 220 -4.25 10.98 3.38
CA ILE A 220 -2.88 10.50 3.20
C ILE A 220 -2.60 10.33 1.70
N THR A 221 -1.45 10.80 1.23
CA THR A 221 -0.98 10.62 -0.16
C THR A 221 0.51 10.28 -0.20
N ALA A 222 1.05 9.96 -1.37
CA ALA A 222 2.49 9.79 -1.63
C ALA A 222 2.92 10.54 -2.92
N LEU A 223 2.47 11.79 -3.05
CA LEU A 223 2.75 12.62 -4.23
C LEU A 223 4.21 13.10 -4.20
N THR A 224 4.93 12.86 -5.29
CA THR A 224 6.29 13.39 -5.52
C THR A 224 6.30 14.61 -6.43
N ASP A 225 5.19 14.86 -7.13
CA ASP A 225 4.99 16.00 -8.01
C ASP A 225 3.61 16.64 -7.76
N LYS A 226 3.35 17.79 -8.42
CA LYS A 226 2.03 18.45 -8.44
C LYS A 226 1.43 18.77 -7.06
N LEU A 227 2.28 19.01 -6.05
CA LEU A 227 1.86 19.33 -4.68
C LEU A 227 0.95 20.57 -4.62
N GLU A 228 1.33 21.65 -5.32
CA GLU A 228 0.54 22.89 -5.40
C GLU A 228 -0.83 22.66 -6.05
N SER A 229 -0.89 21.80 -7.07
CA SER A 229 -2.14 21.44 -7.72
C SER A 229 -3.06 20.71 -6.75
N PHE A 230 -2.53 19.72 -6.02
CA PHE A 230 -3.31 19.00 -5.00
C PHE A 230 -3.83 19.96 -3.92
N GLU A 231 -2.98 20.85 -3.41
CA GLU A 231 -3.35 21.87 -2.43
C GLU A 231 -4.49 22.77 -2.93
N SER A 232 -4.38 23.29 -4.17
CA SER A 232 -5.44 24.06 -4.82
C SER A 232 -6.76 23.29 -4.94
N HIS A 233 -6.70 21.99 -5.23
CA HIS A 233 -7.88 21.14 -5.30
C HIS A 233 -8.49 20.87 -3.92
N ALA A 234 -7.67 20.70 -2.88
CA ALA A 234 -8.14 20.53 -1.50
C ALA A 234 -8.83 21.79 -0.97
N LEU A 235 -8.27 22.98 -1.24
CA LEU A 235 -8.90 24.26 -0.89
C LEU A 235 -10.22 24.48 -1.62
N ARG A 236 -10.28 24.17 -2.93
CA ARG A 236 -11.55 24.18 -3.68
C ARG A 236 -12.54 23.19 -3.11
N PHE A 237 -12.11 21.97 -2.77
CA PHE A 237 -12.98 21.00 -2.12
C PHE A 237 -13.61 21.55 -0.83
N LEU A 238 -12.83 22.23 0.01
CA LEU A 238 -13.37 22.89 1.19
C LEU A 238 -14.47 23.90 0.80
N GLN A 239 -14.25 24.78 -0.19
CA GLN A 239 -15.25 25.77 -0.63
C GLN A 239 -16.63 25.18 -0.97
N TYR A 240 -16.68 23.93 -1.44
CA TYR A 240 -17.92 23.24 -1.81
C TYR A 240 -18.41 22.25 -0.74
N THR A 241 -17.91 22.32 0.49
CA THR A 241 -18.34 21.44 1.60
C THR A 241 -18.59 22.23 2.88
N ASN A 242 -19.22 21.61 3.87
CA ASN A 242 -19.40 22.17 5.21
C ASN A 242 -18.15 22.08 6.10
N LEU A 243 -17.03 21.57 5.58
CA LEU A 243 -15.76 21.48 6.32
C LEU A 243 -14.97 22.79 6.25
N ASN A 244 -14.23 23.10 7.31
CA ASN A 244 -13.36 24.27 7.39
C ASN A 244 -11.88 23.93 7.19
N HIS A 245 -11.49 22.68 7.45
CA HIS A 245 -10.09 22.25 7.43
C HIS A 245 -9.85 20.98 6.62
N PHE A 246 -8.69 20.90 5.96
CA PHE A 246 -8.20 19.74 5.25
C PHE A 246 -6.79 19.41 5.75
N LEU A 247 -6.70 18.33 6.54
CA LEU A 247 -5.46 17.81 7.09
C LEU A 247 -4.80 16.88 6.07
N TRP A 248 -3.81 17.39 5.37
CA TRP A 248 -3.10 16.66 4.33
C TRP A 248 -1.78 16.10 4.86
N ILE A 249 -1.60 14.78 4.74
CA ILE A 249 -0.39 14.07 5.11
C ILE A 249 0.21 13.41 3.87
N ASN A 250 1.30 13.98 3.34
CA ASN A 250 1.99 13.44 2.18
C ASN A 250 3.23 12.65 2.59
N VAL A 251 3.18 11.34 2.41
CA VAL A 251 4.23 10.39 2.81
C VAL A 251 5.04 9.99 1.58
N THR A 252 6.19 10.63 1.38
CA THR A 252 7.18 10.20 0.38
C THR A 252 8.27 9.34 1.03
N LEU A 253 9.22 8.83 0.25
CA LEU A 253 10.30 7.98 0.77
C LEU A 253 11.27 8.68 1.74
N ARG A 254 11.41 10.00 1.65
CA ARG A 254 12.40 10.77 2.42
C ARG A 254 11.78 11.87 3.26
N THR A 255 10.58 12.31 2.93
CA THR A 255 9.92 13.43 3.58
C THR A 255 8.45 13.12 3.81
N VAL A 256 7.99 13.39 5.03
CA VAL A 256 6.58 13.41 5.40
C VAL A 256 6.17 14.86 5.56
N THR A 257 5.35 15.36 4.64
CA THR A 257 4.84 16.73 4.68
C THR A 257 3.44 16.74 5.30
N LEU A 258 3.23 17.55 6.32
CA LEU A 258 1.95 17.73 6.99
C LEU A 258 1.47 19.16 6.78
N LYS A 259 0.27 19.33 6.20
CA LYS A 259 -0.37 20.64 6.00
C LYS A 259 -1.79 20.66 6.54
N ALA A 260 -2.16 21.72 7.24
CA ALA A 260 -3.53 21.99 7.64
C ALA A 260 -4.08 23.15 6.78
N LEU A 261 -4.76 22.81 5.68
CA LEU A 261 -5.35 23.79 4.78
C LEU A 261 -6.69 24.24 5.35
N SER A 262 -6.98 25.55 5.28
CA SER A 262 -8.21 26.11 5.84
C SER A 262 -8.84 27.10 4.87
N LYS A 263 -10.17 27.28 4.97
CA LYS A 263 -10.90 28.34 4.27
C LYS A 263 -10.54 29.74 4.74
#